data_AF-A0AAV5XTK0-F1
#
_entry.id   AF-A0AAV5XTK0-F1
#
_cell.length_a   1.000
_cell.length_b   1.000
_cell.length_c   1.000
_cell.angle_alpha   90.00
_cell.angle_beta   90.00
_cell.angle_gamma   90.00
#
_symmetry.space_group_name_H-M   'P 1'
#
loop_
_entity.id
_entity.type
_entity.pdbx_description
1 polymer ?
#
loop_
_entity_poly.entity_id
_entity_poly.type
_entity_poly.pdbx_seq_one_letter_code
_entity_poly.pdbx_strand_id
1 'polypeptide(L)' 'MPMTINLIKGETYQAHPLPEFAREIMAAGGLMKYVAKKKGLTPR' A
#
# COMPACT_ATOMS: atom_id res chain seq x y z
N MET A 1 -4.15 0.81 -16.14
CA MET A 1 -4.87 1.46 -15.01
C MET A 1 -5.42 0.35 -14.13
N PRO A 2 -5.22 0.40 -12.80
CA PRO A 2 -5.70 -0.69 -11.94
C PRO A 2 -7.23 -0.72 -11.92
N MET A 3 -7.80 -1.91 -11.74
CA MET A 3 -9.24 -2.14 -11.72
C MET A 3 -9.60 -2.94 -10.47
N THR A 4 -10.75 -2.64 -9.86
CA THR A 4 -11.30 -3.40 -8.74
C THR A 4 -12.59 -4.09 -9.20
N ILE A 5 -12.69 -5.40 -8.96
CA ILE A 5 -13.90 -6.18 -9.28
C ILE A 5 -14.76 -6.37 -8.03
N ASN A 6 -16.07 -6.16 -8.17
CA ASN A 6 -17.07 -6.57 -7.20
C ASN A 6 -17.66 -7.92 -7.63
N LEU A 7 -17.33 -8.98 -6.90
CA LEU A 7 -17.74 -10.35 -7.24
C LEU A 7 -19.23 -10.62 -7.05
N ILE A 8 -19.90 -9.91 -6.14
CA ILE A 8 -21.35 -10.09 -5.87
C ILE A 8 -22.17 -9.48 -7.01
N LYS A 9 -21.72 -8.34 -7.53
CA LYS A 9 -22.42 -7.59 -8.59
C LYS A 9 -21.91 -7.89 -10.01
N GLY A 10 -20.74 -8.51 -10.13
CA GLY A 10 -20.06 -8.74 -11.41
C GLY A 10 -19.51 -7.45 -12.06
N GLU A 11 -19.44 -6.35 -11.31
CA GLU A 11 -19.07 -5.04 -11.84
C GLU A 11 -17.58 -4.75 -11.63
N THR A 12 -16.98 -4.00 -12.56
CA THR A 12 -15.57 -3.58 -12.48
C THR A 12 -15.48 -2.06 -12.44
N TYR A 13 -14.67 -1.54 -11.52
CA TYR A 13 -14.47 -0.11 -11.30
C TYR A 13 -13.01 0.28 -11.55
N GLN A 14 -12.80 1.48 -12.09
CA GLN A 14 -11.46 2.03 -12.23
C GLN A 14 -10.91 2.40 -10.86
N ALA A 15 -9.73 1.88 -10.54
CA ALA A 15 -9.02 2.24 -9.32
C ALA A 15 -7.97 3.31 -9.63
N HIS A 16 -7.73 4.19 -8.66
CA HIS A 16 -6.61 5.10 -8.71
C HIS A 16 -5.36 4.37 -8.21
N PRO A 17 -4.23 4.43 -8.94
CA PRO A 17 -2.99 3.83 -8.47
C PRO A 17 -2.54 4.49 -7.17
N LEU A 18 -1.97 3.69 -6.27
CA LEU A 18 -1.42 4.21 -5.03
C LEU A 18 -0.18 5.07 -5.31
N PRO A 19 -0.08 6.25 -4.68
CA PRO A 19 1.12 7.07 -4.73
C PRO A 19 2.37 6.30 -4.28
N GLU A 20 3.54 6.74 -4.74
CA GLU A 20 4.80 6.04 -4.50
C GLU A 20 5.13 5.82 -3.01
N PHE A 21 5.03 6.86 -2.19
CA PHE A 21 5.28 6.76 -0.76
C PHE A 21 4.33 5.77 -0.06
N ALA A 22 3.08 5.65 -0.52
CA ALA A 22 2.11 4.70 0.02
C ALA A 22 2.51 3.26 -0.31
N ARG A 23 3.04 3.02 -1.51
CA ARG A 23 3.61 1.71 -1.90
C ARG A 23 4.80 1.35 -1.02
N GLU A 24 5.69 2.29 -0.73
CA GLU A 24 6.82 2.07 0.18
C GLU A 24 6.37 1.70 1.60
N ILE A 25 5.34 2.39 2.13
CA ILE A 25 4.78 2.10 3.45
C ILE A 25 4.19 0.68 3.51
N MET A 26 3.44 0.28 2.48
CA MET A 26 2.89 -1.07 2.38
C MET A 26 4.00 -2.11 2.27
N ALA A 27 5.02 -1.87 1.42
CA ALA A 27 6.17 -2.75 1.25
C ALA A 27 6.99 -2.89 2.54
N ALA A 28 7.05 -1.86 3.37
CA ALA A 28 7.68 -1.91 4.70
C ALA A 28 6.85 -2.72 5.72
N GLY A 29 5.65 -3.18 5.37
CA GLY A 29 4.75 -3.90 6.27
C GLY A 29 3.97 -2.99 7.23
N GLY A 30 3.74 -1.73 6.82
CA GLY A 30 2.94 -0.75 7.55
C GLY A 30 3.71 0.50 7.99
N LEU A 31 2.95 1.53 8.38
CA LEU A 31 3.48 2.87 8.68
C LEU A 31 4.54 2.86 9.78
N MET A 32 4.32 2.14 10.87
CA MET A 32 5.26 2.11 11.99
C MET A 32 6.59 1.47 11.61
N LYS A 33 6.56 0.40 10.81
CA LYS A 33 7.78 -0.26 10.30
C LYS A 33 8.52 0.64 9.31
N TYR A 34 7.79 1.35 8.46
CA TYR A 34 8.36 2.36 7.56
C TYR A 34 9.09 3.46 8.32
N VAL A 35 8.44 4.05 9.34
CA VAL A 35 9.05 5.09 10.18
C VAL A 35 10.25 4.56 10.96
N ALA A 36 10.17 3.35 11.50
CA ALA A 36 11.29 2.72 12.21
C ALA A 36 12.49 2.51 11.28
N LYS A 37 12.28 1.95 10.08
CA LYS A 37 13.34 1.77 9.06
C LYS A 37 13.94 3.11 8.64
N LYS A 38 13.12 4.13 8.40
CA LYS A 38 13.55 5.47 7.95
C LYS A 38 14.34 6.23 9.01
N LYS A 39 14.01 6.05 10.29
CA LYS A 39 14.73 6.66 11.42
C LYS A 39 15.91 5.81 11.92
N GLY A 40 16.24 4.69 11.27
CA GLY A 40 17.31 3.79 11.73
C GLY A 40 17.01 3.08 13.06
N LEU A 41 15.73 3.01 13.45
CA LEU A 41 15.24 2.38 14.68
C LEU A 41 15.06 0.86 14.54
N THR A 42 15.73 0.21 13.59
CA THR A 42 15.72 -1.25 13.50
C THR A 42 16.35 -1.82 14.77
N PRO A 43 15.67 -2.73 15.50
CA PRO A 43 16.30 -3.46 16.60
C PRO A 43 17.57 -4.13 16.07
N ARG A 44 18.68 -3.95 16.79
CA ARG A 44 19.90 -4.74 16.56
C ARG A 44 19.65 -6.18 16.95
#